data_AF-A0AA41Y5V5-F1
#
_entry.id   AF-A0AA41Y5V5-F1
#
_cell.length_a   1.000
_cell.length_b   1.000
_cell.length_c   1.000
_cell.angle_alpha   90.00
_cell.angle_beta   90.00
_cell.angle_gamma   90.00
#
_symmetry.space_group_name_H-M   'P 1'
#
loop_
_entity.id
_entity.type
_entity.pdbx_description
1 polymer ?
#
loop_
_entity_poly.entity_id
_entity_poly.type
_entity_poly.pdbx_seq_one_letter_code
_entity_poly.pdbx_strand_id
1 'polypeptide(L)' 'MAFKKADLASFNIPEQAWIVDAGSNDVLVGASSQELKAKPSLEIPKTEWVEKVTKTF' A
#
# COMPACT_ATOMS: atom_id res chain seq x y z
N MET A 1 2.98 -15.97 1.66
CA MET A 1 3.29 -14.77 0.87
C MET A 1 2.97 -13.58 1.77
N ALA A 2 3.94 -12.73 2.08
CA ALA A 2 3.75 -11.61 3.01
C ALA A 2 4.12 -10.31 2.29
N PHE A 3 3.18 -9.36 2.24
CA PHE A 3 3.43 -8.02 1.71
C PHE A 3 4.27 -7.22 2.70
N LYS A 4 5.23 -6.45 2.21
CA LYS A 4 5.91 -5.44 3.01
C LYS A 4 5.07 -4.16 3.00
N LYS A 5 5.19 -3.35 4.05
CA LYS A 5 4.46 -2.07 4.14
C LYS A 5 4.74 -1.15 2.95
N ALA A 6 5.99 -1.13 2.48
CA ALA A 6 6.40 -0.34 1.32
C ALA A 6 5.70 -0.76 0.01
N ASP A 7 5.26 -2.02 -0.12
CA ASP A 7 4.55 -2.51 -1.31
C ASP A 7 3.12 -1.95 -1.41
N LEU A 8 2.56 -1.51 -0.29
CA LEU A 8 1.19 -0.99 -0.14
C LEU A 8 1.17 0.53 0.09
N ALA A 9 2.34 1.17 0.16
CA ALA A 9 2.46 2.55 0.55
C ALA A 9 2.15 3.50 -0.61
N SER A 10 1.54 4.64 -0.28
CA SER A 10 1.38 5.77 -1.17
C SER A 10 2.10 6.99 -0.59
N PHE A 11 2.55 7.91 -1.45
CA PHE A 11 3.17 9.14 -0.99
C PHE A 11 2.10 10.17 -0.62
N ASN A 12 2.02 10.50 0.66
CA ASN A 12 1.16 11.55 1.18
C ASN A 12 1.85 12.92 1.02
N ILE A 13 1.30 13.74 0.13
CA ILE A 13 1.85 15.07 -0.19
C ILE A 13 1.76 16.03 1.00
N PRO A 14 0.61 16.20 1.70
CA PRO A 14 0.53 17.07 2.88
C PRO A 14 1.58 16.76 3.95
N GLU A 15 1.76 15.48 4.26
CA GLU A 15 2.66 15.01 5.32
C GLU A 15 4.12 14.81 4.86
N GLN A 16 4.38 14.93 3.55
CA GLN A 16 5.69 14.66 2.93
C GLN A 16 6.25 13.29 3.34
N ALA A 17 5.41 12.25 3.28
CA ALA A 17 5.77 10.93 3.80
C ALA A 17 5.12 9.79 3.01
N TRP A 18 5.78 8.63 3.00
CA TRP A 18 5.19 7.37 2.59
C TRP A 18 4.33 6.80 3.72
N ILE A 19 3.06 6.56 3.43
CA ILE A 19 2.09 6.00 4.38
C ILE A 19 1.35 4.83 3.75
N VAL A 20 0.84 3.93 4.59
CA VAL A 20 -0.13 2.90 4.20
C VAL A 20 -1.44 3.27 4.85
N ASP A 21 -2.50 3.48 4.06
CA ASP A 21 -3.80 3.89 4.58
C ASP A 21 -4.58 2.73 5.19
N ALA A 22 -5.37 3.02 6.23
CA ALA A 22 -6.32 2.07 6.79
C ALA A 22 -7.42 1.74 5.77
N GLY A 23 -7.85 0.48 5.76
CA GLY A 23 -8.99 0.03 4.96
C GLY A 23 -8.77 -1.33 4.29
N SER A 24 -9.78 -1.74 3.55
CA SER A 24 -9.76 -2.97 2.76
C SER A 24 -9.08 -2.73 1.43
N ASN A 25 -8.10 -3.56 1.10
CA ASN A 25 -7.40 -3.54 -0.18
C ASN A 25 -7.65 -4.85 -0.93
N ASP A 26 -8.09 -4.75 -2.19
CA ASP A 26 -8.24 -5.91 -3.05
C ASP A 26 -6.88 -6.34 -3.60
N VAL A 27 -6.49 -7.58 -3.31
CA VAL A 27 -5.30 -8.19 -3.90
C VAL A 27 -5.74 -9.00 -5.11
N LEU A 28 -5.39 -8.53 -6.30
CA LEU A 28 -5.77 -9.17 -7.56
C LEU A 28 -4.65 -10.10 -8.03
N VAL A 29 -4.93 -11.40 -8.17
CA VAL A 29 -3.95 -12.41 -8.61
C VAL A 29 -4.40 -13.02 -9.93
N GLY A 30 -3.50 -13.06 -10.91
CA GLY A 30 -3.80 -13.46 -12.28
C GLY A 30 -2.57 -13.84 -13.09
N ALA A 31 -2.78 -14.30 -14.32
CA ALA A 31 -1.69 -14.54 -15.27
C ALA A 31 -1.13 -13.23 -15.84
N SER A 32 -1.97 -12.19 -15.88
CA SER A 32 -1.61 -10.83 -16.25
C SER A 32 -2.56 -9.84 -15.56
N SER A 33 -2.29 -8.53 -15.68
CA SER A 33 -3.21 -7.48 -15.21
C SER A 33 -4.58 -7.51 -15.91
N GLN A 34 -4.70 -8.19 -17.05
CA GLN A 34 -5.95 -8.35 -17.80
C GLN A 34 -6.65 -9.69 -17.50
N GLU A 35 -5.93 -10.68 -16.97
CA GLU A 35 -6.48 -12.02 -16.68
C GLU A 35 -6.33 -12.36 -15.19
N LEU A 36 -7.25 -11.82 -14.39
CA LEU A 36 -7.31 -11.98 -12.94
C LEU A 36 -8.22 -13.15 -12.54
N LYS A 37 -7.75 -14.00 -11.61
CA LYS A 37 -8.41 -15.26 -11.22
C LYS A 37 -8.78 -15.34 -9.73
N ALA A 38 -8.10 -14.57 -8.87
CA ALA A 38 -8.42 -14.49 -7.45
C ALA A 38 -8.40 -13.05 -6.94
N LYS A 39 -9.25 -12.78 -5.96
CA LYS A 39 -9.41 -11.46 -5.32
C LYS A 39 -9.50 -11.58 -3.79
N PRO A 40 -8.47 -12.11 -3.09
CA PRO A 40 -8.43 -12.01 -1.64
C PRO A 40 -8.42 -10.54 -1.20
N SER A 41 -9.14 -10.22 -0.12
CA SER A 41 -9.06 -8.91 0.52
C SER A 41 -7.97 -8.90 1.60
N LEU A 42 -7.31 -7.75 1.73
CA LEU A 42 -6.33 -7.47 2.78
C LEU A 42 -6.83 -6.28 3.60
N GLU A 43 -7.16 -6.53 4.86
CA GLU A 43 -7.57 -5.50 5.79
C GLU A 43 -6.35 -4.84 6.45
N ILE A 44 -6.27 -3.51 6.35
CA ILE A 44 -5.29 -2.69 7.03
C ILE A 44 -6.00 -1.96 8.17
N PRO A 45 -5.79 -2.35 9.44
CA PRO A 45 -6.63 -1.90 10.54
C PRO A 45 -6.42 -0.42 10.91
N LYS A 46 -5.28 0.17 10.54
CA LYS A 46 -4.92 1.56 10.85
C LYS A 46 -3.93 2.10 9.84
N THR A 47 -3.91 3.42 9.66
CA THR A 47 -2.91 4.09 8.83
C THR A 47 -1.55 3.98 9.51
N GLU A 48 -0.52 3.61 8.74
CA GLU A 48 0.83 3.43 9.23
C GLU A 48 1.83 4.28 8.44
N TRP A 49 2.80 4.86 9.15
CA TRP A 49 3.90 5.60 8.55
C TRP A 49 5.00 4.64 8.14
N VAL A 50 5.44 4.73 6.88
CA VAL A 50 6.52 3.91 6.33
C VAL A 50 7.83 4.68 6.37
N GLU A 51 7.84 5.90 5.84
CA GLU A 51 9.04 6.73 5.78
C GLU A 51 8.67 8.21 5.72
N LYS A 52 9.31 9.04 6.54
CA LYS A 52 9.17 10.50 6.46
C LYS A 52 10.29 11.08 5.59
N VAL A 53 9.93 11.75 4.51
CA VAL A 53 10.92 12.36 3.62
C VAL A 53 11.25 13.75 4.14
N THR A 54 12.44 13.92 4.71
CA THR A 54 12.95 15.24 5.07
C THR A 54 13.72 15.80 3.88
N LYS A 55 13.18 16.81 3.20
CA LYS A 55 13.97 17.60 2.25
C LYS A 55 14.89 18.53 3.04
N THR A 56 16.16 18.15 3.19
CA THR A 56 17.24 19.12 3.43
C THR A 56 17.50 19.86 2.13
N PHE A 57 17.18 21.15 2.12
CA PHE A 57 17.61 22.12 1.10
C PHE A 57 18.88 22.84 1.56
#